data_AF-A0A2M7M0T2-F1
#
_entry.id   AF-A0A2M7M0T2-F1
#
_cell.length_a   1.000
_cell.length_b   1.000
_cell.length_c   1.000
_cell.angle_alpha   90.00
_cell.angle_beta   90.00
_cell.angle_gamma   90.00
#
_symmetry.space_group_name_H-M   'P 1'
#
loop_
_entity.id
_entity.type
_entity.pdbx_description
1 polymer ?
#
loop_
_entity_poly.entity_id
_entity_poly.type
_entity_poly.pdbx_seq_one_letter_code
_entity_poly.pdbx_strand_id
1 'polypeptide(L)'
;LEWLNGKLPVPKVIGFTKIDDKGALLLSAIEGKNLAVLSKEWLAEKVIVKLAEALQQFHAVDAKNCPFGNYETGKVLVHGDACLPNFIFQGDNFSGYIDLGDLMVASPEVDFSAAIWSLQYNLGVGHGRMFLEKYGVKNASEELVEKLRLKYEG
;
A
#
# COMPACT_ATOMS: atom_id res chain seq x y z
N LEU A 1 12.07 -0.87 -7.62
CA LEU A 1 11.31 -1.90 -8.38
C LEU A 1 12.08 -3.19 -8.59
N GLU A 2 13.31 -3.19 -9.12
CA GLU A 2 14.07 -4.44 -9.36
C GLU A 2 14.23 -5.32 -8.10
N TRP A 3 14.47 -4.70 -6.94
CA TRP A 3 14.60 -5.41 -5.66
C TRP A 3 13.33 -6.18 -5.23
N LEU A 4 12.15 -5.77 -5.72
CA LEU A 4 10.87 -6.43 -5.43
C LEU A 4 10.54 -7.56 -6.42
N ASN A 5 11.30 -7.69 -7.50
CA ASN A 5 11.04 -8.70 -8.51
C ASN A 5 11.14 -10.11 -7.89
N GLY A 6 10.09 -10.92 -8.06
CA GLY A 6 9.97 -12.24 -7.44
C GLY A 6 9.56 -12.24 -5.96
N LYS A 7 9.38 -11.07 -5.33
CA LYS A 7 8.88 -10.94 -3.95
C LYS A 7 7.43 -10.51 -3.90
N LEU A 8 7.04 -9.57 -4.76
CA LEU A 8 5.68 -9.05 -4.86
C LEU A 8 5.28 -8.88 -6.33
N PRO A 9 3.97 -8.94 -6.65
CA PRO A 9 3.44 -8.56 -7.94
C PRO A 9 3.59 -7.04 -8.14
N VAL A 10 4.61 -6.63 -8.90
CA VAL A 10 4.92 -5.23 -9.22
C VAL A 10 5.23 -5.09 -10.70
N PRO A 11 5.16 -3.87 -11.27
CA PRO A 11 5.55 -3.63 -12.66
C PRO A 11 6.99 -4.05 -12.90
N LYS A 12 7.25 -4.74 -14.01
CA LYS A 12 8.60 -5.08 -14.44
C LYS A 12 9.25 -3.86 -15.06
N VAL A 13 10.51 -3.60 -14.71
CA VAL A 13 11.32 -2.60 -15.40
C VAL A 13 11.67 -3.14 -16.78
N ILE A 14 11.18 -2.48 -17.83
CA ILE A 14 11.51 -2.81 -19.23
C ILE A 14 12.78 -2.08 -19.64
N GLY A 15 12.93 -0.84 -19.19
CA GLY A 15 14.12 -0.05 -19.45
C GLY A 15 14.16 1.22 -18.60
N PHE A 16 15.37 1.72 -18.40
CA PHE A 16 15.63 3.02 -17.81
C PHE A 16 16.58 3.76 -18.73
N THR A 17 16.25 5.00 -19.06
CA THR A 17 17.12 5.86 -19.88
C THR A 17 17.11 7.28 -19.32
N LYS A 18 18.07 8.08 -19.76
CA LYS A 18 18.10 9.51 -19.50
C LYS A 18 17.74 10.23 -20.81
N ILE A 19 16.70 11.04 -20.78
CA ILE A 19 16.32 11.92 -21.90
C ILE A 19 16.66 13.33 -21.44
N ASP A 20 17.68 13.93 -22.07
CA ASP A 20 18.37 15.13 -21.59
C ASP A 20 18.89 14.97 -20.15
N ASP A 21 18.42 15.80 -19.22
CA ASP A 21 18.74 15.74 -17.79
C ASP A 21 17.70 15.03 -16.91
N LYS A 22 16.68 14.41 -17.53
CA LYS A 22 15.59 13.73 -16.82
C LYS A 22 15.69 12.21 -16.94
N GLY A 23 15.49 11.51 -15.83
CA GLY A 23 15.33 10.06 -15.85
C GLY A 23 13.96 9.68 -16.43
N ALA A 24 13.94 8.69 -17.31
CA ALA A 24 12.74 8.10 -17.89
C ALA A 24 12.73 6.60 -17.60
N LEU A 25 11.66 6.13 -16.95
CA LEU A 25 11.48 4.73 -16.55
C LEU A 25 10.32 4.13 -17.34
N LEU A 26 10.59 3.05 -18.08
CA LEU A 26 9.58 2.27 -18.78
C LEU A 26 9.25 1.01 -17.99
N LEU A 27 7.97 0.85 -17.65
CA LEU A 27 7.44 -0.25 -16.84
C LEU A 27 6.41 -1.06 -17.63
N SER A 28 6.27 -2.34 -17.30
CA SER A 28 5.14 -3.14 -17.79
C SER A 28 3.83 -2.66 -17.16
N ALA A 29 2.73 -2.76 -17.89
CA ALA A 29 1.41 -2.57 -17.29
C ALA A 29 1.09 -3.71 -16.32
N ILE A 30 0.25 -3.41 -15.31
CA ILE A 30 -0.46 -4.42 -14.51
C ILE A 30 -1.91 -4.42 -14.98
N GLU A 31 -2.43 -5.60 -15.30
CA GLU A 31 -3.84 -5.74 -15.71
C GLU A 31 -4.79 -5.61 -14.52
N GLY A 32 -5.85 -4.84 -14.70
CA GLY A 32 -6.91 -4.71 -13.70
C GLY A 32 -7.40 -3.27 -13.54
N LYS A 33 -8.22 -3.07 -12.51
CA LYS A 33 -8.67 -1.76 -12.04
C LYS A 33 -8.03 -1.47 -10.69
N ASN A 34 -7.75 -0.21 -10.41
CA ASN A 34 -7.31 0.17 -9.07
C ASN A 34 -8.47 0.10 -8.05
N LEU A 35 -8.13 -0.05 -6.77
CA LEU A 35 -9.10 -0.25 -5.71
C LEU A 35 -9.98 0.98 -5.47
N ALA A 36 -9.55 2.20 -5.84
CA ALA A 36 -10.37 3.42 -5.76
C ALA A 36 -11.48 3.47 -6.84
N VAL A 37 -11.26 2.84 -8.00
CA VAL A 37 -12.32 2.64 -8.99
C VAL A 37 -13.28 1.56 -8.48
N LEU A 38 -12.74 0.46 -7.99
CA LEU A 38 -13.52 -0.67 -7.48
C LEU A 38 -14.32 -0.34 -6.22
N SER A 39 -13.88 0.64 -5.42
CA SER A 39 -14.61 1.09 -4.23
C SER A 39 -15.97 1.71 -4.54
N LYS A 40 -16.22 2.07 -5.80
CA LYS A 40 -17.53 2.55 -6.29
C LYS A 40 -18.45 1.40 -6.71
N GLU A 41 -17.89 0.21 -6.93
CA GLU A 41 -18.59 -0.98 -7.41
C GLU A 41 -18.77 -2.03 -6.29
N TRP A 42 -17.86 -2.07 -5.32
CA TRP A 42 -17.84 -3.04 -4.23
C TRP A 42 -18.44 -2.51 -2.94
N LEU A 43 -18.92 -3.42 -2.09
CA LEU A 43 -19.26 -3.11 -0.70
C LEU A 43 -18.01 -2.63 0.04
N ALA A 44 -18.16 -1.64 0.93
CA ALA A 44 -17.07 -1.07 1.73
C ALA A 44 -16.27 -2.15 2.48
N GLU A 45 -16.96 -3.12 3.10
CA GLU A 45 -16.30 -4.23 3.81
C GLU A 45 -15.35 -5.01 2.90
N LYS A 46 -15.75 -5.29 1.66
CA LYS A 46 -14.90 -6.00 0.69
C LYS A 46 -13.66 -5.18 0.35
N VAL A 47 -13.79 -3.88 0.13
CA VAL A 47 -12.67 -2.98 -0.14
C VAL A 47 -11.68 -2.99 1.03
N ILE A 48 -12.19 -2.88 2.25
CA ILE A 48 -11.38 -2.86 3.49
C ILE A 48 -10.62 -4.17 3.67
N VAL A 49 -11.30 -5.31 3.49
CA VAL A 49 -10.66 -6.64 3.58
C VAL A 49 -9.58 -6.79 2.52
N LYS A 50 -9.86 -6.43 1.26
CA LYS A 50 -8.89 -6.56 0.16
C LYS A 50 -7.66 -5.66 0.34
N LEU A 51 -7.84 -4.45 0.86
CA LEU A 51 -6.73 -3.56 1.20
C LEU A 51 -5.88 -4.13 2.35
N ALA A 52 -6.52 -4.61 3.42
CA ALA A 52 -5.82 -5.23 4.55
C ALA A 52 -5.01 -6.47 4.13
N GLU A 53 -5.59 -7.36 3.32
CA GLU A 53 -4.91 -8.55 2.78
C GLU A 53 -3.71 -8.17 1.91
N ALA A 54 -3.85 -7.15 1.06
CA ALA A 54 -2.75 -6.68 0.21
C ALA A 54 -1.62 -6.07 1.04
N LEU A 55 -1.92 -5.30 2.09
CA LEU A 55 -0.89 -4.75 2.97
C LEU A 55 -0.22 -5.80 3.87
N GLN A 56 -0.96 -6.80 4.34
CA GLN A 56 -0.36 -7.93 5.05
C GLN A 56 0.69 -8.64 4.18
N GLN A 57 0.37 -8.89 2.91
CA GLN A 57 1.31 -9.48 1.95
C GLN A 57 2.54 -8.61 1.73
N PHE A 58 2.34 -7.29 1.61
CA PHE A 58 3.43 -6.34 1.42
C PHE A 58 4.37 -6.30 2.64
N HIS A 59 3.79 -6.18 3.84
CA HIS A 59 4.53 -6.09 5.11
C HIS A 59 5.19 -7.43 5.51
N ALA A 60 4.76 -8.56 4.93
CA ALA A 60 5.36 -9.87 5.16
C ALA A 60 6.67 -10.11 4.39
N VAL A 61 7.04 -9.23 3.46
CA VAL A 61 8.31 -9.32 2.71
C VAL A 61 9.49 -9.16 3.67
N ASP A 62 10.50 -10.04 3.57
CA ASP A 62 11.74 -9.91 4.34
C ASP A 62 12.49 -8.63 3.94
N ALA A 63 12.43 -7.65 4.83
CA ALA A 63 13.00 -6.32 4.65
C ALA A 63 14.48 -6.20 5.08
N LYS A 64 15.11 -7.27 5.60
CA LYS A 64 16.49 -7.22 6.14
C LYS A 64 17.52 -6.69 5.15
N ASN A 65 17.34 -7.02 3.87
CA ASN A 65 18.24 -6.62 2.78
C ASN A 65 17.61 -5.57 1.87
N CYS A 66 16.64 -4.81 2.37
CA CYS A 66 16.06 -3.70 1.62
C CYS A 66 17.09 -2.57 1.46
N PRO A 67 17.32 -2.04 0.24
CA PRO A 67 18.26 -0.95 0.04
C PRO A 67 17.69 0.42 0.48
N PHE A 68 16.42 0.47 0.87
CA PHE A 68 15.70 1.71 1.18
C PHE A 68 15.38 1.78 2.68
N GLY A 69 16.35 2.26 3.46
CA GLY A 69 16.25 2.37 4.92
C GLY A 69 16.96 1.24 5.67
N ASN A 70 16.98 1.34 7.00
CA ASN A 70 17.66 0.38 7.87
C ASN A 70 16.64 -0.53 8.57
N TYR A 71 16.86 -1.84 8.48
CA TYR A 71 16.05 -2.81 9.18
C TYR A 71 16.34 -2.83 10.68
N GLU A 72 15.27 -2.76 11.47
CA GLU A 72 15.28 -2.89 12.93
C GLU A 72 14.06 -3.71 13.36
N THR A 73 14.14 -4.34 14.53
CA THR A 73 13.02 -5.09 15.12
C THR A 73 11.77 -4.21 15.21
N GLY A 74 10.65 -4.69 14.66
CA GLY A 74 9.37 -3.98 14.65
C GLY A 74 9.15 -3.08 13.43
N LYS A 75 10.16 -2.89 12.56
CA LYS A 75 9.99 -2.27 11.25
C LYS A 75 9.67 -3.34 10.19
N VAL A 76 8.92 -2.93 9.18
CA VAL A 76 8.55 -3.73 8.02
C VAL A 76 8.87 -2.98 6.75
N LEU A 77 8.79 -3.66 5.61
CA LEU A 77 8.72 -2.98 4.33
C LEU A 77 7.38 -2.25 4.25
N VAL A 78 7.38 -0.94 4.05
CA VAL A 78 6.17 -0.13 3.86
C VAL A 78 6.11 0.39 2.43
N HIS A 79 4.91 0.53 1.89
CA HIS A 79 4.64 1.11 0.59
C HIS A 79 5.02 2.59 0.54
N GLY A 80 4.78 3.33 1.64
CA GLY A 80 5.01 4.77 1.73
C GLY A 80 3.79 5.59 1.30
N ASP A 81 3.10 5.14 0.25
CA ASP A 81 1.80 5.67 -0.20
C ASP A 81 0.72 4.57 -0.34
N ALA A 82 0.31 3.96 0.77
CA ALA A 82 -0.68 2.87 0.75
C ALA A 82 -2.13 3.33 0.50
N CYS A 83 -2.34 4.20 -0.49
CA CYS A 83 -3.65 4.67 -0.92
C CYS A 83 -4.34 3.68 -1.88
N LEU A 84 -5.69 3.66 -1.89
CA LEU A 84 -6.51 2.79 -2.74
C LEU A 84 -6.13 2.77 -4.25
N PRO A 85 -5.79 3.88 -4.93
CA PRO A 85 -5.39 3.82 -6.34
C PRO A 85 -4.11 3.01 -6.59
N ASN A 86 -3.31 2.71 -5.56
CA ASN A 86 -2.02 2.03 -5.70
C ASN A 86 -2.11 0.50 -5.63
N PHE A 87 -3.32 -0.04 -5.43
CA PHE A 87 -3.59 -1.47 -5.40
C PHE A 87 -4.47 -1.88 -6.58
N ILE A 88 -3.96 -2.77 -7.45
CA ILE A 88 -4.63 -3.20 -8.67
C ILE A 88 -5.26 -4.58 -8.48
N PHE A 89 -6.49 -4.76 -8.96
CA PHE A 89 -7.21 -6.03 -8.93
C PHE A 89 -7.83 -6.36 -10.29
N GLN A 90 -7.85 -7.65 -10.63
CA GLN A 90 -8.58 -8.20 -11.77
C GLN A 90 -9.70 -9.09 -11.23
N GLY A 91 -10.92 -8.55 -11.22
CA GLY A 91 -12.01 -9.14 -10.43
C GLY A 91 -11.64 -9.14 -8.95
N ASP A 92 -11.78 -10.29 -8.27
CA ASP A 92 -11.50 -10.42 -6.84
C ASP A 92 -10.04 -10.77 -6.53
N ASN A 93 -9.24 -10.99 -7.57
CA ASN A 93 -7.84 -11.36 -7.47
C ASN A 93 -6.96 -10.12 -7.46
N PHE A 94 -6.01 -10.09 -6.52
CA PHE A 94 -5.02 -9.03 -6.46
C PHE A 94 -4.00 -9.17 -7.60
N SER A 95 -3.81 -8.11 -8.37
CA SER A 95 -2.93 -8.09 -9.55
C SER A 95 -1.58 -7.45 -9.26
N GLY A 96 -1.50 -6.48 -8.33
CA GLY A 96 -0.22 -5.92 -7.90
C GLY A 96 -0.25 -4.51 -7.34
N TYR A 97 0.93 -4.06 -6.91
CA TYR A 97 1.17 -2.75 -6.33
C TYR A 97 1.78 -1.81 -7.37
N ILE A 98 1.36 -0.55 -7.38
CA ILE A 98 1.95 0.50 -8.21
C ILE A 98 2.37 1.69 -7.34
N ASP A 99 3.10 2.64 -7.93
CA ASP A 99 3.60 3.84 -7.23
C ASP A 99 4.49 3.55 -6.01
N LEU A 100 5.57 2.81 -6.27
CA LEU A 100 6.51 2.33 -5.26
C LEU A 100 7.73 3.25 -5.09
N GLY A 101 7.54 4.55 -5.31
CA GLY A 101 8.59 5.56 -5.21
C GLY A 101 9.05 5.83 -3.78
N ASP A 102 8.10 5.78 -2.83
CA ASP A 102 8.31 6.09 -1.41
C ASP A 102 8.52 4.86 -0.52
N LEU A 103 8.71 3.69 -1.13
CA LEU A 103 8.92 2.45 -0.41
C LEU A 103 10.18 2.54 0.46
N MET A 104 10.04 2.13 1.72
CA MET A 104 11.14 2.10 2.68
C MET A 104 10.93 1.05 3.76
N VAL A 105 11.92 0.88 4.63
CA VAL A 105 11.78 0.13 5.88
C VAL A 105 11.40 1.09 7.01
N ALA A 106 10.18 0.94 7.53
CA ALA A 106 9.63 1.84 8.54
C ALA A 106 8.61 1.14 9.46
N SER A 107 8.01 1.91 10.36
CA SER A 107 6.84 1.45 11.12
C SER A 107 5.66 1.22 10.17
N PRO A 108 4.89 0.11 10.31
CA PRO A 108 3.71 -0.16 9.49
C PRO A 108 2.63 0.92 9.63
N GLU A 109 2.69 1.74 10.68
CA GLU A 109 1.82 2.89 10.86
C GLU A 109 1.88 3.89 9.69
N VAL A 110 2.98 3.95 8.94
CA VAL A 110 3.08 4.80 7.73
C VAL A 110 1.99 4.40 6.74
N ASP A 111 1.91 3.10 6.43
CA ASP A 111 0.90 2.59 5.50
C ASP A 111 -0.49 2.58 6.12
N PHE A 112 -0.64 2.39 7.44
CA PHE A 112 -1.95 2.49 8.09
C PHE A 112 -2.52 3.90 7.99
N SER A 113 -1.70 4.92 8.20
CA SER A 113 -2.07 6.32 8.07
C SER A 113 -2.57 6.63 6.65
N ALA A 114 -1.82 6.21 5.62
CA ALA A 114 -2.22 6.38 4.22
C ALA A 114 -3.51 5.61 3.87
N ALA A 115 -3.61 4.35 4.30
CA ALA A 115 -4.78 3.50 4.05
C ALA A 115 -6.05 4.07 4.71
N ILE A 116 -5.97 4.52 5.97
CA ILE A 116 -7.10 5.11 6.70
C ILE A 116 -7.57 6.39 6.00
N TRP A 117 -6.65 7.27 5.64
CA TRP A 117 -6.98 8.50 4.92
C TRP A 117 -7.65 8.19 3.57
N SER A 118 -7.10 7.25 2.81
CA SER A 118 -7.62 6.90 1.49
C SER A 118 -8.98 6.20 1.56
N LEU A 119 -9.21 5.35 2.57
CA LEU A 119 -10.52 4.77 2.84
C LEU A 119 -11.54 5.86 3.18
N GLN A 120 -11.17 6.82 4.03
CA GLN A 120 -12.05 7.94 4.38
C GLN A 120 -12.42 8.77 3.16
N TYR A 121 -11.43 9.07 2.30
CA TYR A 121 -11.64 9.83 1.07
C TYR A 121 -12.60 9.14 0.10
N ASN A 122 -12.50 7.81 -0.06
CA ASN A 122 -13.25 7.07 -1.08
C ASN A 122 -14.58 6.48 -0.58
N LEU A 123 -14.69 6.15 0.72
CA LEU A 123 -15.84 5.42 1.30
C LEU A 123 -16.54 6.20 2.44
N GLY A 124 -15.99 7.34 2.86
CA GLY A 124 -16.46 8.11 4.02
C GLY A 124 -15.83 7.69 5.35
N VAL A 125 -16.12 8.43 6.42
CA VAL A 125 -15.57 8.19 7.76
C VAL A 125 -16.06 6.86 8.37
N GLY A 126 -15.31 6.31 9.33
CA GLY A 126 -15.73 5.16 10.15
C GLY A 126 -15.16 3.79 9.73
N HIS A 127 -14.35 3.73 8.67
CA HIS A 127 -13.79 2.46 8.18
C HIS A 127 -12.41 2.11 8.75
N GLY A 128 -11.73 3.06 9.38
CA GLY A 128 -10.35 2.90 9.84
C GLY A 128 -10.17 1.80 10.88
N ARG A 129 -11.10 1.68 11.84
CA ARG A 129 -11.03 0.63 12.86
C ARG A 129 -11.19 -0.76 12.25
N MET A 130 -12.19 -0.96 11.40
CA MET A 130 -12.38 -2.24 10.69
C MET A 130 -11.14 -2.59 9.87
N PHE A 131 -10.52 -1.63 9.18
CA PHE A 131 -9.27 -1.86 8.47
C PHE A 131 -8.16 -2.38 9.38
N LEU A 132 -7.91 -1.72 10.52
CA LEU A 132 -6.90 -2.17 11.48
C LEU A 132 -7.20 -3.57 12.05
N GLU A 133 -8.47 -3.85 12.34
CA GLU A 133 -8.92 -5.17 12.82
C GLU A 133 -8.69 -6.26 11.76
N LYS A 134 -9.09 -6.01 10.50
CA LYS A 134 -8.88 -6.96 9.39
C LYS A 134 -7.40 -7.13 9.06
N TYR A 135 -6.60 -6.07 9.21
CA TYR A 135 -5.14 -6.14 9.09
C TYR A 135 -4.51 -6.98 10.23
N GLY A 136 -5.14 -7.05 11.40
CA GLY A 136 -4.67 -7.84 12.55
C GLY A 136 -4.01 -7.01 13.66
N VAL A 137 -4.23 -5.71 13.71
CA VAL A 137 -3.80 -4.87 14.84
C VAL A 137 -4.60 -5.25 16.08
N LYS A 138 -3.90 -5.69 17.13
CA LYS A 138 -4.52 -6.01 18.42
C LYS A 138 -5.03 -4.72 19.09
N ASN A 139 -6.22 -4.77 19.68
CA ASN A 139 -6.84 -3.65 20.39
C ASN A 139 -7.03 -2.39 19.52
N ALA A 140 -7.38 -2.56 18.24
CA ALA A 140 -7.77 -1.44 17.39
C ALA A 140 -8.90 -0.62 18.04
N SER A 141 -8.69 0.70 18.14
CA SER A 141 -9.62 1.64 18.78
C SER A 141 -9.79 2.89 17.90
N GLU A 142 -10.89 3.61 18.10
CA GLU A 142 -11.11 4.89 17.40
C GLU A 142 -10.03 5.93 17.74
N GLU A 143 -9.50 5.90 18.96
CA GLU A 143 -8.39 6.76 19.38
C GLU A 143 -7.12 6.48 18.56
N LEU A 144 -6.80 5.21 18.32
CA LEU A 144 -5.67 4.83 17.47
C LEU A 144 -5.90 5.24 16.01
N VAL A 145 -7.12 5.08 15.50
CA VAL A 145 -7.50 5.50 14.15
C VAL A 145 -7.30 7.01 14.00
N GLU A 146 -7.77 7.81 14.95
CA GLU A 146 -7.64 9.27 14.90
C GLU A 146 -6.18 9.71 15.00
N LYS A 147 -5.39 9.07 15.88
CA LYS A 147 -3.94 9.31 15.95
C LYS A 147 -3.24 9.04 14.61
N LEU A 148 -3.59 7.94 13.94
CA LEU A 148 -3.02 7.58 12.64
C LEU A 148 -3.48 8.52 11.53
N ARG A 149 -4.75 8.96 11.56
CA ARG A 149 -5.30 9.93 10.60
C ARG A 149 -4.56 11.27 10.66
N LEU A 150 -4.35 11.80 11.87
CA LEU A 150 -3.64 13.07 12.09
C LEU A 150 -2.17 13.01 11.64
N LYS A 151 -1.54 11.84 11.72
CA LYS A 151 -0.15 11.62 11.28
C LYS A 151 0.02 11.72 9.76
N TYR A 152 -1.04 11.52 8.97
CA TYR A 152 -0.99 11.65 7.52
C TYR A 152 -1.16 13.10 7.03
N GLU A 153 -1.85 13.92 7.82
CA GLU A 153 -2.18 15.31 7.45
C GLU A 153 -1.14 16.34 7.90
N GLY A 154 -0.17 15.93 8.73
CA GLY A 154 0.89 16.80 9.29
C GLY A 154 2.28 16.39 8.85
#